data_AF-A0A962D9N3-F1
#
_entry.id   AF-A0A962D9N3-F1
#
_cell.length_a   1.000
_cell.length_b   1.000
_cell.length_c   1.000
_cell.angle_alpha   90.00
_cell.angle_beta   90.00
_cell.angle_gamma   90.00
#
_symmetry.space_group_name_H-M   'P 1'
#
loop_
_entity.id
_entity.type
_entity.pdbx_description
1 polymer ?
#
loop_
_entity_poly.entity_id
_entity_poly.type
_entity_poly.pdbx_seq_one_letter_code
_entity_poly.pdbx_strand_id
1 'polypeptide(L)'
;ASAKPLVDMGLFRHEAVAVDPRDGCVYLTEDQYEMAGFYRFTPRVPGKLAEGGRLQMLAVKDRSEMRRDVPLGQALKTHWVDIDDPGKGRVDDSDKVGIGVVSQGLAAGGARFTRLEGCAYADGQIYFTSTDGGSAKGGMLYRFDPVAQEVELLLEIAADQRSDFDYPDNITPSPAGGLVICEDSKLRGPDHGQQLIWRAADGRLVTIARNQVVHEGTDYSGAEWAGCCFSPDGQWLFANIYTPGFTVAITGPWDKL
;
A
#
# COMPACT_ATOMS: atom_id res chain seq x y z
N ALA A 1 -19.09 -18.92 10.54
CA ALA A 1 -18.40 -18.05 11.51
C ALA A 1 -19.01 -16.66 11.41
N SER A 2 -19.29 -15.97 12.52
CA SER A 2 -19.61 -14.53 12.47
C SER A 2 -18.32 -13.73 12.53
N ALA A 3 -18.09 -12.86 11.56
CA ALA A 3 -16.99 -11.90 11.62
C ALA A 3 -17.24 -10.93 12.79
N LYS A 4 -16.18 -10.59 13.53
CA LYS A 4 -16.21 -9.60 14.60
C LYS A 4 -15.26 -8.46 14.25
N PRO A 5 -15.67 -7.19 14.40
CA PRO A 5 -14.78 -6.06 14.16
C PRO A 5 -13.63 -6.06 15.18
N LEU A 6 -12.42 -5.76 14.69
CA LEU A 6 -11.23 -5.59 15.51
C LEU A 6 -11.07 -4.10 15.85
N VAL A 7 -11.87 -3.60 16.79
CA VAL A 7 -12.03 -2.16 17.06
C VAL A 7 -10.70 -1.47 17.42
N ASP A 8 -9.85 -2.14 18.20
CA ASP A 8 -8.53 -1.61 18.60
C ASP A 8 -7.58 -1.39 17.42
N MET A 9 -7.88 -1.92 16.23
CA MET A 9 -7.09 -1.69 15.01
C MET A 9 -7.48 -0.41 14.25
N GLY A 10 -8.52 0.29 14.73
CA GLY A 10 -8.87 1.63 14.25
C GLY A 10 -10.08 1.67 13.31
N LEU A 11 -10.82 2.78 13.35
CA LEU A 11 -11.95 3.08 12.48
C LEU A 11 -11.56 4.13 11.43
N PHE A 12 -10.94 3.68 10.33
CA PHE A 12 -10.54 4.49 9.18
C PHE A 12 -10.70 3.66 7.89
N ARG A 13 -10.30 4.23 6.75
CA ARG A 13 -10.34 3.57 5.44
C ARG A 13 -9.18 2.59 5.30
N HIS A 14 -9.29 1.43 5.95
CA HIS A 14 -8.30 0.36 5.83
C HIS A 14 -8.24 -0.12 4.38
N GLU A 15 -7.03 -0.18 3.81
CA GLU A 15 -6.84 -0.72 2.46
C GLU A 15 -6.12 -2.07 2.50
N ALA A 16 -4.90 -2.11 3.03
CA ALA A 16 -4.11 -3.33 3.13
C ALA A 16 -3.43 -3.49 4.48
N VAL A 17 -3.00 -4.73 4.75
CA VAL A 17 -2.23 -5.06 5.95
C VAL A 17 -1.05 -5.97 5.63
N ALA A 18 0.05 -5.77 6.35
CA ALA A 18 1.18 -6.68 6.39
C ALA A 18 1.43 -7.14 7.83
N VAL A 19 1.64 -8.44 8.05
CA VAL A 19 1.94 -8.99 9.38
C VAL A 19 3.42 -9.32 9.46
N ASP A 20 4.10 -8.78 10.47
CA ASP A 20 5.46 -9.18 10.79
C ASP A 20 5.44 -10.50 11.59
N PRO A 21 5.99 -11.60 11.05
CA PRO A 21 5.96 -12.89 11.72
C PRO A 21 6.87 -12.95 12.95
N ARG A 22 7.78 -12.00 13.16
CA ARG A 22 8.74 -12.01 14.27
C ARG A 22 8.07 -11.69 15.61
N ASP A 23 7.16 -10.71 15.60
CA ASP A 23 6.51 -10.18 16.81
C ASP A 23 4.98 -10.13 16.71
N GLY A 24 4.41 -10.41 15.54
CA GLY A 24 2.98 -10.38 15.29
C GLY A 24 2.41 -8.96 15.12
N CYS A 25 3.25 -7.94 14.98
CA CYS A 25 2.81 -6.60 14.65
C CYS A 25 2.10 -6.60 13.29
N VAL A 26 0.99 -5.86 13.20
CA VAL A 26 0.24 -5.67 11.95
C VAL A 26 0.47 -4.24 11.48
N TYR A 27 0.94 -4.06 10.26
CA TYR A 27 1.09 -2.77 9.61
C TYR A 27 -0.13 -2.52 8.74
N LEU A 28 -0.66 -1.30 8.78
CA LEU A 28 -1.94 -0.96 8.14
C LEU A 28 -1.79 0.33 7.34
N THR A 29 -2.40 0.33 6.17
CA THR A 29 -2.49 1.48 5.28
C THR A 29 -3.88 2.10 5.34
N GLU A 30 -3.95 3.41 5.12
CA GLU A 30 -5.18 4.18 5.07
C GLU A 30 -5.34 4.84 3.69
N ASP A 31 -6.36 4.42 2.94
CA ASP A 31 -6.69 5.04 1.65
C ASP A 31 -7.55 6.29 1.87
N GLN A 32 -6.88 7.37 2.31
CA GLN A 32 -7.49 8.65 2.52
C GLN A 32 -6.76 9.75 1.75
N TYR A 33 -7.51 10.47 0.91
CA TYR A 33 -7.02 11.64 0.19
C TYR A 33 -6.54 12.72 1.16
N GLU A 34 -5.44 13.37 0.78
CA GLU A 34 -4.79 14.51 1.45
C GLU A 34 -4.20 14.23 2.83
N MET A 35 -4.76 13.30 3.60
CA MET A 35 -4.33 12.93 4.94
C MET A 35 -4.53 11.43 5.19
N ALA A 36 -3.48 10.65 5.00
CA ALA A 36 -3.42 9.25 5.38
C ALA A 36 -2.35 9.03 6.45
N GLY A 37 -2.56 8.06 7.32
CA GLY A 37 -1.56 7.52 8.22
C GLY A 37 -1.06 6.15 7.78
N PHE A 38 0.22 5.88 8.05
CA PHE A 38 0.76 4.52 8.09
C PHE A 38 0.79 4.06 9.54
N TYR A 39 0.17 2.92 9.85
CA TYR A 39 -0.06 2.49 11.21
C TYR A 39 0.65 1.18 11.53
N ARG A 40 0.91 0.98 12.82
CA ARG A 40 1.26 -0.32 13.38
C ARG A 40 0.33 -0.64 14.55
N PHE A 41 -0.29 -1.81 14.49
CA PHE A 41 -1.01 -2.42 15.58
C PHE A 41 -0.13 -3.47 16.26
N THR A 42 0.15 -3.26 17.55
CA THR A 42 0.85 -4.23 18.39
C THR A 42 -0.18 -5.03 19.19
N PRO A 43 -0.43 -6.32 18.87
CA PRO A 43 -1.41 -7.11 19.59
C PRO A 43 -0.94 -7.39 21.03
N ARG A 44 -1.88 -7.53 21.98
CA ARG A 44 -1.56 -7.99 23.34
C ARG A 44 -0.97 -9.38 23.34
N VAL A 45 -1.46 -10.24 22.45
CA VAL A 45 -0.98 -11.61 22.23
C VAL A 45 -0.76 -11.80 20.72
N PRO A 46 0.49 -12.05 20.27
CA PRO A 46 0.79 -12.28 18.86
C PRO A 46 -0.13 -13.34 18.23
N GLY A 47 -0.66 -13.04 17.04
CA GLY A 47 -1.59 -13.92 16.32
C GLY A 47 -3.04 -13.92 16.85
N LYS A 48 -3.34 -13.24 17.96
CA LYS A 48 -4.70 -13.16 18.54
C LYS A 48 -5.25 -11.73 18.53
N LEU A 49 -5.49 -11.20 17.34
CA LEU A 49 -5.89 -9.80 17.14
C LEU A 49 -7.18 -9.41 17.88
N ALA A 50 -8.09 -10.35 18.08
CA ALA A 50 -9.35 -10.13 18.79
C ALA A 50 -9.17 -9.90 20.31
N GLU A 51 -8.00 -10.20 20.89
CA GLU A 51 -7.69 -9.88 22.28
C GLU A 51 -7.26 -8.41 22.48
N GLY A 52 -7.28 -7.62 21.41
CA GLY A 52 -6.97 -6.20 21.44
C GLY A 52 -5.47 -5.91 21.43
N GLY A 53 -5.12 -4.62 21.54
CA GLY A 53 -3.74 -4.18 21.36
C GLY A 53 -3.58 -2.67 21.44
N ARG A 54 -2.50 -2.18 20.84
CA ARG A 54 -2.20 -0.75 20.74
C ARG A 54 -2.04 -0.37 19.27
N LEU A 55 -2.79 0.63 18.83
CA LEU A 55 -2.62 1.26 17.53
C LEU A 55 -1.68 2.46 17.66
N GLN A 56 -0.74 2.56 16.73
CA GLN A 56 0.20 3.68 16.65
C GLN A 56 0.32 4.15 15.20
N MET A 57 0.57 5.44 14.99
CA MET A 57 0.85 6.03 13.69
C MET A 57 2.35 6.31 13.54
N LEU A 58 2.90 6.09 12.34
CA LEU A 58 4.30 6.35 12.05
C LEU A 58 4.58 7.86 12.10
N ALA A 59 5.64 8.24 12.79
CA ALA A 59 6.22 9.58 12.78
C ALA A 59 7.63 9.52 12.19
N VAL A 60 8.00 10.51 11.39
CA VAL A 60 9.33 10.63 10.78
C VAL A 60 10.07 11.78 11.43
N LYS A 61 11.30 11.53 11.89
CA LYS A 61 12.09 12.52 12.59
C LYS A 61 12.36 13.72 11.67
N ASP A 62 12.13 14.93 12.19
CA ASP A 62 12.35 16.20 11.48
C ASP A 62 11.55 16.34 10.16
N ARG A 63 10.51 15.51 9.95
CA ARG A 63 9.65 15.54 8.76
C ARG A 63 8.24 15.08 9.08
N SER A 64 7.26 15.97 8.96
CA SER A 64 5.84 15.64 9.10
C SER A 64 5.12 15.41 7.76
N GLU A 65 5.79 15.64 6.63
CA GLU A 65 5.20 15.56 5.29
C GLU A 65 5.90 14.50 4.44
N MET A 66 5.13 13.49 4.04
CA MET A 66 5.55 12.34 3.24
C MET A 66 4.76 12.19 1.93
N ARG A 67 3.92 13.17 1.56
CA ARG A 67 3.17 13.10 0.29
C ARG A 67 4.01 13.48 -0.93
N ARG A 68 5.11 14.21 -0.74
CA ARG A 68 5.99 14.76 -1.79
C ARG A 68 7.31 15.24 -1.21
N ASP A 69 8.26 15.53 -2.10
CA ASP A 69 9.59 16.07 -1.75
C ASP A 69 10.33 15.18 -0.74
N VAL A 70 10.10 13.87 -0.81
CA VAL A 70 10.80 12.86 0.00
C VAL A 70 12.06 12.43 -0.74
N PRO A 71 13.25 12.44 -0.11
CA PRO A 71 14.48 12.06 -0.77
C PRO A 71 14.47 10.57 -1.16
N LEU A 72 14.53 10.30 -2.47
CA LEU A 72 14.61 8.94 -3.02
C LEU A 72 15.87 8.22 -2.51
N GLY A 73 15.70 6.99 -2.03
CA GLY A 73 16.80 6.14 -1.56
C GLY A 73 17.42 6.54 -0.22
N GLN A 74 16.89 7.57 0.45
CA GLN A 74 17.40 7.98 1.76
C GLN A 74 16.58 7.36 2.89
N ALA A 75 17.25 6.63 3.77
CA ALA A 75 16.66 6.15 5.02
C ALA A 75 16.39 7.31 5.97
N LEU A 76 15.13 7.46 6.39
CA LEU A 76 14.66 8.47 7.33
C LEU A 76 14.29 7.81 8.66
N LYS A 77 14.87 8.30 9.76
CA LYS A 77 14.59 7.78 11.10
C LYS A 77 13.14 8.00 11.51
N THR A 78 12.54 6.99 12.12
CA THR A 78 11.13 7.01 12.53
C THR A 78 10.95 6.74 14.01
N HIS A 79 9.75 7.03 14.50
CA HIS A 79 9.23 6.61 15.80
C HIS A 79 7.72 6.45 15.68
N TRP A 80 7.07 6.01 16.76
CA TRP A 80 5.63 5.74 16.77
C TRP A 80 4.93 6.64 17.78
N VAL A 81 3.78 7.19 17.37
CA VAL A 81 2.89 7.96 18.24
C VAL A 81 1.62 7.18 18.51
N ASP A 82 1.17 7.14 19.75
CA ASP A 82 -0.02 6.38 20.15
C ASP A 82 -1.31 7.02 19.60
N ILE A 83 -2.27 6.18 19.22
CA ILE A 83 -3.65 6.59 18.96
C ILE A 83 -4.48 6.27 20.19
N ASP A 84 -4.95 7.30 20.88
CA ASP A 84 -5.66 7.16 22.16
C ASP A 84 -7.05 6.54 22.02
N ASP A 85 -7.80 6.92 20.98
CA ASP A 85 -9.12 6.36 20.67
C ASP A 85 -9.16 5.83 19.22
N PRO A 86 -8.78 4.56 19.00
CA PRO A 86 -8.85 3.91 17.69
C PRO A 86 -10.29 3.85 17.14
N GLY A 87 -11.31 3.84 18.00
CA GLY A 87 -12.71 3.80 17.59
C GLY A 87 -13.25 5.15 17.09
N LYS A 88 -12.51 6.24 17.30
CA LYS A 88 -12.90 7.59 16.89
C LYS A 88 -12.69 7.79 15.39
N GLY A 89 -13.69 7.38 14.60
CA GLY A 89 -13.68 7.56 13.14
C GLY A 89 -14.00 8.97 12.65
N ARG A 90 -14.24 9.95 13.52
CA ARG A 90 -14.52 11.35 13.13
C ARG A 90 -13.89 12.36 14.08
N VAL A 91 -13.60 13.56 13.58
CA VAL A 91 -13.24 14.70 14.43
C VAL A 91 -14.51 15.30 15.02
N ASP A 92 -14.42 15.83 16.24
CA ASP A 92 -15.55 16.54 16.85
C ASP A 92 -15.92 17.76 15.99
N ASP A 93 -17.22 18.05 15.86
CA ASP A 93 -17.75 19.13 15.00
C ASP A 93 -17.45 19.01 13.49
N SER A 94 -17.12 17.80 13.00
CA SER A 94 -16.98 17.51 11.57
C SER A 94 -17.90 16.38 11.11
N ASP A 95 -18.59 16.60 9.97
CA ASP A 95 -19.35 15.55 9.29
C ASP A 95 -18.45 14.57 8.52
N LYS A 96 -17.14 14.82 8.45
CA LYS A 96 -16.19 13.95 7.75
C LYS A 96 -15.90 12.69 8.58
N VAL A 97 -16.39 11.56 8.09
CA VAL A 97 -16.09 10.22 8.61
C VAL A 97 -14.80 9.70 7.98
N GLY A 98 -14.05 8.91 8.75
CA GLY A 98 -12.80 8.27 8.34
C GLY A 98 -11.54 9.04 8.72
N ILE A 99 -11.65 10.28 9.20
CA ILE A 99 -10.49 11.15 9.47
C ILE A 99 -10.11 11.28 10.95
N GLY A 100 -10.88 10.69 11.87
CA GLY A 100 -10.67 10.88 13.31
C GLY A 100 -9.38 10.24 13.83
N VAL A 101 -9.00 9.07 13.31
CA VAL A 101 -7.76 8.36 13.71
C VAL A 101 -6.53 9.10 13.19
N VAL A 102 -6.46 9.41 11.88
CA VAL A 102 -5.34 10.18 11.32
C VAL A 102 -5.18 11.55 11.98
N SER A 103 -6.29 12.21 12.34
CA SER A 103 -6.23 13.51 13.03
C SER A 103 -5.56 13.43 14.40
N GLN A 104 -5.82 12.36 15.16
CA GLN A 104 -5.13 12.10 16.43
C GLN A 104 -3.63 11.90 16.22
N GLY A 105 -3.26 11.02 15.28
CA GLY A 105 -1.86 10.73 14.99
C GLY A 105 -1.09 11.96 14.51
N LEU A 106 -1.67 12.77 13.61
CA LEU A 106 -1.08 14.03 13.17
C LEU A 106 -0.91 15.04 14.32
N ALA A 107 -1.90 15.16 15.21
CA ALA A 107 -1.80 16.03 16.37
C ALA A 107 -0.71 15.58 17.37
N ALA A 108 -0.44 14.27 17.42
CA ALA A 108 0.62 13.68 18.23
C ALA A 108 2.02 13.72 17.56
N GLY A 109 2.14 14.23 16.33
CA GLY A 109 3.41 14.34 15.60
C GLY A 109 3.66 13.26 14.54
N GLY A 110 2.65 12.46 14.20
CA GLY A 110 2.68 11.51 13.09
C GLY A 110 2.96 12.17 11.74
N ALA A 111 3.52 11.40 10.82
CA ALA A 111 3.83 11.85 9.47
C ALA A 111 2.61 11.70 8.56
N ARG A 112 2.33 12.73 7.77
CA ARG A 112 1.21 12.77 6.82
C ARG A 112 1.58 12.11 5.50
N PHE A 113 0.79 11.13 5.10
CA PHE A 113 0.80 10.53 3.78
C PHE A 113 -0.49 10.88 3.03
N THR A 114 -0.68 10.30 1.84
CA THR A 114 -1.91 10.36 1.05
C THR A 114 -2.14 8.98 0.46
N ARG A 115 -3.40 8.53 0.45
CA ARG A 115 -3.84 7.31 -0.23
C ARG A 115 -2.85 6.15 -0.14
N LEU A 116 -2.62 5.69 1.09
CA LEU A 116 -1.78 4.52 1.27
C LEU A 116 -2.62 3.30 0.94
N GLU A 117 -2.15 2.46 0.02
CA GLU A 117 -2.94 1.34 -0.48
C GLU A 117 -2.26 0.01 -0.21
N GLY A 118 -1.66 -0.63 -1.22
CA GLY A 118 -0.94 -1.89 -1.07
C GLY A 118 0.04 -1.91 0.10
N CYS A 119 0.10 -3.04 0.81
CA CYS A 119 1.00 -3.26 1.93
C CYS A 119 1.46 -4.72 1.95
N ALA A 120 2.77 -4.96 2.05
CA ALA A 120 3.33 -6.30 2.00
C ALA A 120 4.55 -6.47 2.92
N TYR A 121 4.71 -7.66 3.48
CA TYR A 121 5.92 -8.06 4.21
C TYR A 121 6.82 -8.88 3.30
N ALA A 122 8.11 -8.56 3.26
CA ALA A 122 9.14 -9.41 2.64
C ALA A 122 10.49 -9.21 3.34
N ASP A 123 11.20 -10.31 3.63
CA ASP A 123 12.57 -10.30 4.16
C ASP A 123 12.79 -9.36 5.38
N GLY A 124 11.82 -9.34 6.30
CA GLY A 124 11.90 -8.53 7.52
C GLY A 124 11.56 -7.05 7.34
N GLN A 125 11.14 -6.66 6.14
CA GLN A 125 10.77 -5.30 5.74
C GLN A 125 9.28 -5.23 5.42
N ILE A 126 8.72 -4.02 5.54
CA ILE A 126 7.35 -3.71 5.12
C ILE A 126 7.40 -2.77 3.94
N TYR A 127 6.66 -3.08 2.89
CA TYR A 127 6.50 -2.26 1.71
C TYR A 127 5.10 -1.71 1.69
N PHE A 128 4.93 -0.47 1.24
CA PHE A 128 3.61 0.10 1.06
C PHE A 128 3.61 1.20 -0.01
N THR A 129 2.51 1.31 -0.74
CA THR A 129 2.33 2.30 -1.79
C THR A 129 1.61 3.54 -1.28
N SER A 130 1.85 4.66 -1.95
CA SER A 130 1.03 5.86 -1.87
C SER A 130 0.59 6.18 -3.30
N THR A 131 -0.67 5.89 -3.62
CA THR A 131 -1.12 5.81 -5.02
C THR A 131 -1.01 7.15 -5.74
N ASP A 132 -1.39 8.25 -5.07
CA ASP A 132 -1.35 9.60 -5.64
C ASP A 132 -0.24 10.48 -5.02
N GLY A 133 0.73 9.85 -4.37
CA GLY A 133 1.92 10.49 -3.85
C GLY A 133 2.82 11.06 -4.95
N GLY A 134 3.78 11.87 -4.55
CA GLY A 134 4.74 12.50 -5.46
C GLY A 134 4.33 13.89 -5.89
N SER A 135 5.31 14.67 -6.31
CA SER A 135 5.08 16.04 -6.80
C SER A 135 4.22 16.05 -8.06
N ALA A 136 4.31 15.00 -8.88
CA ALA A 136 3.48 14.79 -10.06
C ALA A 136 2.13 14.13 -9.76
N LYS A 137 1.88 13.72 -8.51
CA LYS A 137 0.79 12.82 -8.12
C LYS A 137 0.72 11.60 -9.03
N GLY A 138 1.88 10.98 -9.28
CA GLY A 138 1.99 9.77 -10.10
C GLY A 138 2.02 8.51 -9.25
N GLY A 139 2.40 8.63 -7.97
CA GLY A 139 2.52 7.54 -7.04
C GLY A 139 3.91 7.35 -6.49
N MET A 140 3.98 6.67 -5.35
CA MET A 140 5.20 6.36 -4.61
C MET A 140 5.16 4.95 -4.04
N LEU A 141 6.34 4.37 -3.82
CA LEU A 141 6.53 3.12 -3.08
C LEU A 141 7.54 3.35 -1.96
N TYR A 142 7.16 2.96 -0.75
CA TYR A 142 7.99 3.03 0.45
C TYR A 142 8.44 1.64 0.90
N ARG A 143 9.58 1.62 1.60
CA ARG A 143 10.01 0.52 2.44
C ARG A 143 10.19 1.02 3.87
N PHE A 144 9.71 0.25 4.83
CA PHE A 144 9.90 0.45 6.25
C PHE A 144 10.65 -0.73 6.86
N ASP A 145 11.69 -0.42 7.64
CA ASP A 145 12.46 -1.38 8.43
C ASP A 145 12.01 -1.31 9.91
N PRO A 146 11.30 -2.34 10.42
CA PRO A 146 10.88 -2.39 11.81
C PRO A 146 12.01 -2.46 12.84
N VAL A 147 13.18 -2.98 12.45
CA VAL A 147 14.33 -3.14 13.36
C VAL A 147 15.14 -1.85 13.41
N ALA A 148 15.47 -1.28 12.26
CA ALA A 148 16.22 -0.03 12.17
C ALA A 148 15.38 1.21 12.52
N GLN A 149 14.04 1.08 12.50
CA GLN A 149 13.07 2.17 12.64
C GLN A 149 13.38 3.26 11.60
N GLU A 150 13.36 2.84 10.34
CA GLU A 150 13.66 3.67 9.18
C GLU A 150 12.60 3.49 8.09
N VAL A 151 12.22 4.58 7.44
CA VAL A 151 11.41 4.57 6.22
C VAL A 151 12.21 5.15 5.07
N GLU A 152 12.10 4.55 3.90
CA GLU A 152 12.81 4.95 2.69
C GLU A 152 11.84 4.98 1.50
N LEU A 153 11.94 6.03 0.68
CA LEU A 153 11.23 6.10 -0.60
C LEU A 153 12.03 5.31 -1.64
N LEU A 154 11.41 4.31 -2.25
CA LEU A 154 12.01 3.40 -3.23
C LEU A 154 11.64 3.71 -4.68
N LEU A 155 10.55 4.44 -4.90
CA LEU A 155 10.05 4.86 -6.21
C LEU A 155 9.20 6.11 -6.01
N GLU A 156 9.38 7.10 -6.88
CA GLU A 156 8.41 8.18 -7.13
C GLU A 156 8.24 8.27 -8.65
N ILE A 157 6.99 8.32 -9.11
CA ILE A 157 6.66 8.43 -10.53
C ILE A 157 6.69 9.91 -10.92
N ALA A 158 7.66 10.28 -11.76
CA ALA A 158 7.83 11.65 -12.23
C ALA A 158 6.79 12.03 -13.30
N ALA A 159 6.61 13.34 -13.52
CA ALA A 159 5.57 13.84 -14.42
C ALA A 159 5.70 13.36 -15.87
N ASP A 160 6.92 13.16 -16.36
CA ASP A 160 7.24 12.66 -17.69
C ASP A 160 7.14 11.13 -17.81
N GLN A 161 6.97 10.41 -16.69
CA GLN A 161 6.80 8.95 -16.65
C GLN A 161 5.34 8.53 -16.48
N ARG A 162 4.47 9.46 -16.04
CA ARG A 162 3.07 9.15 -15.70
C ARG A 162 2.27 8.55 -16.84
N SER A 163 2.58 8.88 -18.10
CA SER A 163 1.89 8.29 -19.25
C SER A 163 2.15 6.79 -19.40
N ASP A 164 3.26 6.30 -18.86
CA ASP A 164 3.70 4.91 -19.02
C ASP A 164 3.20 4.03 -17.88
N PHE A 165 3.19 4.59 -16.66
CA PHE A 165 2.76 3.95 -15.42
C PHE A 165 2.40 5.01 -14.37
N ASP A 166 1.24 4.92 -13.74
CA ASP A 166 0.86 5.73 -12.57
C ASP A 166 -0.07 4.97 -11.60
N TYR A 167 -0.26 5.53 -10.39
CA TYR A 167 -1.15 4.97 -9.37
C TYR A 167 -0.83 3.50 -9.00
N PRO A 168 0.39 3.25 -8.47
CA PRO A 168 0.73 1.97 -7.88
C PRO A 168 -0.15 1.74 -6.65
N ASP A 169 -0.96 0.69 -6.70
CA ASP A 169 -1.90 0.33 -5.64
C ASP A 169 -1.40 -0.95 -4.96
N ASN A 170 -2.00 -2.10 -5.27
CA ASN A 170 -1.74 -3.34 -4.56
C ASN A 170 -0.35 -3.88 -4.90
N ILE A 171 0.32 -4.47 -3.91
CA ILE A 171 1.67 -5.01 -4.09
C ILE A 171 1.78 -6.41 -3.49
N THR A 172 2.59 -7.26 -4.13
CA THR A 172 2.94 -8.57 -3.58
C THR A 172 4.43 -8.86 -3.77
N PRO A 173 5.12 -9.44 -2.77
CA PRO A 173 6.49 -9.89 -2.92
C PRO A 173 6.59 -10.99 -3.97
N SER A 174 7.67 -10.93 -4.75
CA SER A 174 7.98 -11.95 -5.73
C SER A 174 8.89 -13.04 -5.15
N PRO A 175 8.69 -14.32 -5.52
CA PRO A 175 9.60 -15.41 -5.16
C PRO A 175 10.98 -15.28 -5.84
N ALA A 176 11.10 -14.51 -6.92
CA ALA A 176 12.36 -14.22 -7.60
C ALA A 176 13.00 -12.90 -7.10
N GLY A 177 12.47 -12.31 -6.03
CA GLY A 177 12.88 -11.02 -5.49
C GLY A 177 12.16 -9.84 -6.17
N GLY A 178 12.13 -8.71 -5.47
CA GLY A 178 11.35 -7.54 -5.90
C GLY A 178 9.86 -7.66 -5.56
N LEU A 179 9.05 -6.86 -6.25
CA LEU A 179 7.61 -6.74 -6.01
C LEU A 179 6.86 -6.77 -7.34
N VAL A 180 5.67 -7.37 -7.36
CA VAL A 180 4.67 -7.08 -8.38
C VAL A 180 3.76 -5.98 -7.86
N ILE A 181 3.48 -5.00 -8.71
CA ILE A 181 2.65 -3.84 -8.44
C ILE A 181 1.47 -3.88 -9.40
N CYS A 182 0.27 -3.74 -8.83
CA CYS A 182 -0.97 -3.55 -9.54
C CYS A 182 -1.21 -2.06 -9.81
N GLU A 183 -1.56 -1.72 -11.04
CA GLU A 183 -1.94 -0.36 -11.45
C GLU A 183 -3.45 -0.12 -11.25
N ASP A 184 -3.82 1.02 -10.63
CA ASP A 184 -5.16 1.64 -10.66
C ASP A 184 -5.10 3.04 -11.29
N SER A 185 -4.59 3.13 -12.51
CA SER A 185 -4.52 4.37 -13.27
C SER A 185 -5.91 5.02 -13.45
N LYS A 186 -5.96 6.36 -13.45
CA LYS A 186 -7.13 7.12 -13.98
C LYS A 186 -6.89 7.64 -15.40
N LEU A 187 -5.73 7.39 -15.99
CA LEU A 187 -5.46 7.72 -17.39
C LEU A 187 -6.28 6.79 -18.29
N ARG A 188 -6.81 7.34 -19.38
CA ARG A 188 -7.71 6.64 -20.31
C ARG A 188 -7.30 6.95 -21.74
N GLY A 189 -7.40 5.96 -22.61
CA GLY A 189 -7.09 6.09 -24.03
C GLY A 189 -7.09 4.72 -24.69
N PRO A 190 -7.17 4.66 -26.04
CA PRO A 190 -7.20 3.40 -26.78
C PRO A 190 -5.95 2.53 -26.56
N ASP A 191 -4.83 3.15 -26.17
CA ASP A 191 -3.56 2.47 -25.89
C ASP A 191 -3.26 2.33 -24.39
N HIS A 192 -4.17 2.79 -23.51
CA HIS A 192 -3.95 2.87 -22.05
C HIS A 192 -4.63 1.73 -21.29
N GLY A 193 -4.20 0.49 -21.55
CA GLY A 193 -4.58 -0.66 -20.75
C GLY A 193 -3.79 -0.73 -19.44
N GLN A 194 -4.49 -0.98 -18.33
CA GLN A 194 -3.91 -1.08 -16.98
C GLN A 194 -2.89 -2.23 -16.88
N GLN A 195 -1.83 -2.05 -16.10
CA GLN A 195 -0.65 -2.90 -16.13
C GLN A 195 -0.40 -3.64 -14.80
N LEU A 196 0.26 -4.79 -14.90
CA LEU A 196 1.03 -5.36 -13.80
C LEU A 196 2.50 -5.02 -14.04
N ILE A 197 3.12 -4.39 -13.05
CA ILE A 197 4.53 -3.99 -13.10
C ILE A 197 5.33 -4.84 -12.14
N TRP A 198 6.41 -5.43 -12.64
CA TRP A 198 7.45 -6.01 -11.81
C TRP A 198 8.49 -4.94 -11.48
N ARG A 199 8.65 -4.63 -10.20
CA ARG A 199 9.77 -3.84 -9.69
C ARG A 199 10.85 -4.79 -9.20
N ALA A 200 11.93 -4.92 -9.99
CA ALA A 200 13.09 -5.72 -9.62
C ALA A 200 13.79 -5.14 -8.36
N ALA A 201 14.64 -5.95 -7.72
CA ALA A 201 15.35 -5.56 -6.50
C ALA A 201 16.27 -4.34 -6.71
N ASP A 202 16.80 -4.17 -7.93
CA ASP A 202 17.62 -3.02 -8.35
C ASP A 202 16.79 -1.74 -8.66
N GLY A 203 15.46 -1.83 -8.60
CA GLY A 203 14.54 -0.73 -8.86
C GLY A 203 14.03 -0.64 -10.31
N ARG A 204 14.50 -1.49 -11.23
CA ARG A 204 13.99 -1.53 -12.61
C ARG A 204 12.52 -1.93 -12.63
N LEU A 205 11.73 -1.23 -13.43
CA LEU A 205 10.31 -1.52 -13.67
C LEU A 205 10.16 -2.27 -15.00
N VAL A 206 9.38 -3.34 -14.99
CA VAL A 206 9.07 -4.16 -16.17
C VAL A 206 7.58 -4.45 -16.21
N THR A 207 6.90 -4.06 -17.29
CA THR A 207 5.52 -4.48 -17.52
C THR A 207 5.48 -5.98 -17.80
N ILE A 208 4.79 -6.75 -16.94
CA ILE A 208 4.66 -8.21 -17.07
C ILE A 208 3.30 -8.64 -17.61
N ALA A 209 2.29 -7.78 -17.49
CA ALA A 209 0.98 -7.96 -18.12
C ALA A 209 0.32 -6.61 -18.39
N ARG A 210 -0.52 -6.56 -19.42
CA ARG A 210 -1.40 -5.44 -19.72
C ARG A 210 -2.82 -5.95 -19.91
N ASN A 211 -3.78 -5.29 -19.26
CA ASN A 211 -5.20 -5.56 -19.41
C ASN A 211 -5.66 -5.08 -20.80
N GLN A 212 -6.22 -6.01 -21.57
CA GLN A 212 -6.74 -5.81 -22.94
C GLN A 212 -8.12 -6.46 -23.09
N VAL A 213 -8.85 -6.58 -21.98
CA VAL A 213 -10.10 -7.34 -21.93
C VAL A 213 -11.20 -6.59 -22.66
N VAL A 214 -11.81 -7.27 -23.63
CA VAL A 214 -13.08 -6.87 -24.24
C VAL A 214 -14.08 -8.00 -24.00
N HIS A 215 -15.21 -7.69 -23.39
CA HIS A 215 -16.26 -8.66 -23.08
C HIS A 215 -17.62 -8.12 -23.49
N GLU A 216 -18.36 -8.90 -24.28
CA GLU A 216 -19.67 -8.52 -24.85
C GLU A 216 -19.67 -7.15 -25.55
N GLY A 217 -18.58 -6.83 -26.25
CA GLY A 217 -18.42 -5.56 -26.95
C GLY A 217 -18.10 -4.35 -26.05
N THR A 218 -17.94 -4.57 -24.74
CA THR A 218 -17.48 -3.55 -23.78
C THR A 218 -15.99 -3.71 -23.53
N ASP A 219 -15.26 -2.60 -23.62
CA ASP A 219 -13.83 -2.52 -23.33
C ASP A 219 -13.60 -2.31 -21.83
N TYR A 220 -12.87 -3.24 -21.21
CA TYR A 220 -12.48 -3.23 -19.80
C TYR A 220 -10.97 -3.08 -19.61
N SER A 221 -10.21 -2.71 -20.64
CA SER A 221 -8.76 -2.50 -20.57
C SER A 221 -8.36 -1.45 -19.51
N GLY A 222 -9.22 -0.47 -19.24
CA GLY A 222 -9.04 0.54 -18.20
C GLY A 222 -9.41 0.10 -16.77
N ALA A 223 -9.89 -1.13 -16.58
CA ALA A 223 -10.22 -1.66 -15.25
C ALA A 223 -8.96 -2.05 -14.48
N GLU A 224 -8.94 -1.69 -13.19
CA GLU A 224 -7.79 -1.87 -12.29
C GLU A 224 -7.44 -3.34 -12.07
N TRP A 225 -6.16 -3.55 -11.76
CA TRP A 225 -5.70 -4.81 -11.19
C TRP A 225 -5.97 -4.79 -9.68
N ALA A 226 -7.01 -5.47 -9.21
CA ALA A 226 -7.41 -5.49 -7.79
C ALA A 226 -6.66 -6.57 -6.99
N GLY A 227 -5.34 -6.48 -7.01
CA GLY A 227 -4.44 -7.31 -6.23
C GLY A 227 -4.02 -8.63 -6.87
N CYS A 228 -2.87 -9.10 -6.39
CA CYS A 228 -2.25 -10.32 -6.87
C CYS A 228 -1.50 -11.07 -5.77
N CYS A 229 -1.28 -12.37 -5.97
CA CYS A 229 -0.47 -13.19 -5.08
C CYS A 229 0.20 -14.34 -5.83
N PHE A 230 1.33 -14.80 -5.32
CA PHE A 230 1.99 -16.00 -5.81
C PHE A 230 1.46 -17.27 -5.14
N SER A 231 1.42 -18.37 -5.88
CA SER A 231 1.29 -19.70 -5.30
C SER A 231 2.46 -19.99 -4.33
N PRO A 232 2.28 -20.88 -3.33
CA PRO A 232 3.36 -21.18 -2.37
C PRO A 232 4.66 -21.70 -2.99
N ASP A 233 4.59 -22.33 -4.17
CA ASP A 233 5.76 -22.80 -4.93
C ASP A 233 6.35 -21.74 -5.87
N GLY A 234 5.76 -20.54 -5.91
CA GLY A 234 6.19 -19.41 -6.73
C GLY A 234 5.97 -19.59 -8.25
N GLN A 235 5.30 -20.65 -8.70
CA GLN A 235 5.14 -20.93 -10.12
C GLN A 235 4.05 -20.08 -10.78
N TRP A 236 2.99 -19.77 -10.03
CA TRP A 236 1.82 -19.06 -10.52
C TRP A 236 1.68 -17.71 -9.84
N LEU A 237 1.44 -16.67 -10.63
CA LEU A 237 0.88 -15.41 -10.17
C LEU A 237 -0.62 -15.42 -10.45
N PHE A 238 -1.43 -15.31 -9.40
CA PHE A 238 -2.86 -15.04 -9.54
C PHE A 238 -3.08 -13.53 -9.43
N ALA A 239 -3.79 -12.95 -10.39
CA ALA A 239 -4.08 -11.52 -10.40
C ALA A 239 -5.53 -11.26 -10.76
N ASN A 240 -6.15 -10.27 -10.14
CA ASN A 240 -7.58 -9.99 -10.30
C ASN A 240 -7.79 -8.75 -11.16
N ILE A 241 -8.77 -8.81 -12.06
CA ILE A 241 -9.34 -7.62 -12.72
C ILE A 241 -10.65 -7.29 -12.01
N TYR A 242 -10.75 -6.06 -11.46
CA TYR A 242 -11.88 -5.67 -10.62
C TYR A 242 -13.22 -5.70 -11.35
N THR A 243 -13.25 -5.19 -12.58
CA THR A 243 -14.44 -5.14 -13.43
C THR A 243 -14.09 -5.67 -14.83
N PRO A 244 -14.77 -6.70 -15.35
CA PRO A 244 -16.04 -7.27 -14.88
C PRO A 244 -15.92 -8.26 -13.70
N GLY A 245 -14.73 -8.47 -13.14
CA GLY A 245 -14.54 -9.33 -11.96
C GLY A 245 -14.12 -10.74 -12.34
N PHE A 246 -12.83 -10.94 -12.58
CA PHE A 246 -12.27 -12.28 -12.82
C PHE A 246 -10.80 -12.36 -12.39
N THR A 247 -10.31 -13.59 -12.22
CA THR A 247 -8.91 -13.87 -11.86
C THR A 247 -8.20 -14.52 -13.04
N VAL A 248 -6.98 -14.08 -13.34
CA VAL A 248 -6.06 -14.75 -14.25
C VAL A 248 -5.00 -15.50 -13.48
N ALA A 249 -4.50 -16.60 -14.06
CA ALA A 249 -3.35 -17.33 -13.57
C ALA A 249 -2.23 -17.22 -14.60
N ILE A 250 -1.13 -16.60 -14.21
CA ILE A 250 0.02 -16.29 -15.07
C ILE A 250 1.18 -17.17 -14.61
N THR A 251 1.94 -17.73 -15.55
CA THR A 251 3.22 -18.41 -15.27
C THR A 251 4.36 -17.58 -15.86
N GLY A 252 5.56 -17.82 -15.33
CA GLY A 252 6.78 -17.12 -15.73
C GLY A 252 7.21 -17.34 -17.19
N PRO A 253 8.46 -17.00 -17.53
CA PRO A 253 9.63 -17.24 -16.69
C PRO A 253 9.98 -16.06 -15.74
N TRP A 254 9.79 -16.27 -14.43
CA TRP A 254 10.06 -15.25 -13.39
C TRP A 254 11.55 -14.99 -13.18
N ASP A 255 12.38 -16.00 -13.43
CA ASP A 255 13.85 -15.98 -13.32
C ASP A 255 14.53 -15.08 -14.36
N LYS A 256 13.77 -14.56 -15.32
CA LYS A 256 14.27 -13.69 -16.41
C LYS A 256 13.93 -12.21 -16.22
N LEU A 257 13.30 -11.83 -15.10
CA LEU A 257 12.80 -10.48 -14.84
C LEU A 257 13.79 -9.63 -14.02
#